data_AF-A0A2D6LH69-F1
#
_entry.id   AF-A0A2D6LH69-F1
#
_cell.length_a   1.000
_cell.length_b   1.000
_cell.length_c   1.000
_cell.angle_alpha   90.00
_cell.angle_beta   90.00
_cell.angle_gamma   90.00
#
_symmetry.space_group_name_H-M   'P 1'
#
loop_
_entity.id
_entity.type
_entity.pdbx_description
1 polymer ?
#
loop_
_entity_poly.entity_id
_entity_poly.type
_entity_poly.pdbx_seq_one_letter_code
_entity_poly.pdbx_strand_id
1 'polypeptide(L)'
;MANEFPEFFVRLDQMGVLDSLLPFILIFTILFAVLQKTKIIGEGKRQFNTLVALIISLMVVLPHVTGRYPPGQDIVSIINTALPQVSLLVVAILAALLLVGVFAPGVMLGGTGLGAIMGLISLGAIVYIFGNAAGFWKGSGAFNFLNNPDTQAVLVIILVFGLIIWFITKEDGQNEMVGKAWSDLKSTFGRG
;
A
#
# COMPACT_ATOMS: atom_id res chain seq x y z
N MET A 1 -2.99 -31.42 -29.02
CA MET A 1 -3.42 -30.08 -29.45
C MET A 1 -3.81 -29.13 -28.30
N ALA A 2 -4.13 -29.60 -27.07
CA ALA A 2 -4.50 -28.70 -25.96
C ALA A 2 -3.33 -27.93 -25.30
N ASN A 3 -2.07 -28.24 -25.64
CA ASN A 3 -0.88 -27.65 -25.01
C ASN A 3 -0.12 -26.67 -25.92
N GLU A 4 -0.57 -26.43 -27.15
CA GLU A 4 0.23 -25.68 -28.14
C GLU A 4 0.34 -24.19 -27.80
N PHE A 5 -0.69 -23.62 -27.16
CA PHE A 5 -0.69 -22.20 -26.81
C PHE A 5 0.25 -21.88 -25.63
N PRO A 6 0.19 -22.56 -24.46
CA PRO A 6 1.18 -22.34 -23.40
C PRO A 6 2.63 -22.62 -23.85
N GLU A 7 2.85 -23.68 -24.63
CA GLU A 7 4.18 -24.00 -25.18
C GLU A 7 4.72 -22.89 -26.08
N PHE A 8 3.86 -22.21 -26.84
CA PHE A 8 4.27 -21.06 -27.65
C PHE A 8 4.82 -19.92 -26.79
N PHE A 9 4.16 -19.57 -25.68
CA PHE A 9 4.67 -18.52 -24.77
C PHE A 9 5.97 -18.93 -24.09
N VAL A 10 6.08 -20.19 -23.67
CA VAL A 10 7.33 -20.71 -23.08
C VAL A 10 8.48 -20.61 -24.09
N ARG A 11 8.23 -20.90 -25.38
CA ARG A 11 9.25 -20.73 -26.43
C ARG A 11 9.63 -19.25 -26.63
N LEU A 12 8.66 -18.34 -26.63
CA LEU A 12 8.92 -16.89 -26.73
C LEU A 12 9.72 -16.36 -25.52
N ASP A 13 9.41 -16.86 -24.34
CA ASP A 13 10.11 -16.56 -23.10
C ASP A 13 11.56 -17.04 -23.15
N GLN A 14 11.77 -18.31 -23.52
CA GLN A 14 13.10 -18.89 -23.70
C GLN A 14 13.94 -18.20 -24.78
N MET A 15 13.31 -17.62 -25.80
CA MET A 15 13.99 -16.80 -26.81
C MET A 15 14.32 -15.38 -26.33
N GLY A 16 13.91 -15.00 -25.11
CA GLY A 16 14.10 -13.65 -24.56
C GLY A 16 13.22 -12.59 -25.23
N VAL A 17 12.20 -13.01 -25.99
CA VAL A 17 11.28 -12.08 -26.68
C VAL A 17 10.42 -11.35 -25.67
N LEU A 18 9.90 -12.05 -24.65
CA LEU A 18 9.06 -11.41 -23.62
C LEU A 18 9.89 -10.46 -22.74
N ASP A 19 11.09 -10.89 -22.32
CA ASP A 19 12.02 -10.09 -21.51
C ASP A 19 12.48 -8.81 -22.21
N SER A 20 12.55 -8.81 -23.55
CA SER A 20 12.88 -7.62 -24.34
C SER A 20 11.67 -6.75 -24.66
N LEU A 21 10.57 -7.37 -25.10
CA LEU A 21 9.44 -6.68 -25.69
C LEU A 21 8.55 -5.99 -24.63
N LEU A 22 8.34 -6.63 -23.48
CA LEU A 22 7.53 -6.05 -22.39
C LEU A 22 8.10 -4.71 -21.88
N PRO A 23 9.37 -4.63 -21.42
CA PRO A 23 9.93 -3.37 -20.96
C PRO A 23 10.08 -2.35 -22.10
N PHE A 24 10.34 -2.80 -23.34
CA PHE A 24 10.41 -1.93 -24.51
C PHE A 24 9.10 -1.18 -24.75
N ILE A 25 7.96 -1.90 -24.79
CA ILE A 25 6.65 -1.29 -25.02
C ILE A 25 6.30 -0.33 -23.88
N LEU A 26 6.62 -0.70 -22.64
CA LEU A 26 6.37 0.13 -21.47
C LEU A 26 7.13 1.46 -21.55
N ILE A 27 8.45 1.40 -21.73
CA ILE A 27 9.32 2.59 -21.79
C ILE A 27 8.98 3.44 -23.00
N PHE A 28 8.78 2.82 -24.17
CA PHE A 28 8.39 3.51 -25.39
C PHE A 28 7.09 4.30 -25.20
N THR A 29 6.04 3.64 -24.68
CA THR A 29 4.73 4.26 -24.48
C THR A 29 4.81 5.44 -23.50
N ILE A 30 5.50 5.27 -22.37
CA ILE A 30 5.65 6.33 -21.36
C ILE A 30 6.43 7.51 -21.95
N LEU A 31 7.59 7.28 -22.58
CA LEU A 31 8.39 8.34 -23.16
C LEU A 31 7.65 9.06 -24.28
N PHE A 32 6.99 8.33 -25.17
CA PHE A 32 6.19 8.91 -26.24
C PHE A 32 5.07 9.78 -25.66
N ALA A 33 4.34 9.29 -24.65
CA ALA A 33 3.27 10.04 -24.01
C ALA A 33 3.79 11.31 -23.30
N VAL A 34 4.93 11.22 -22.62
CA VAL A 34 5.56 12.37 -21.94
C VAL A 34 6.02 13.40 -22.96
N LEU A 35 6.73 13.01 -24.03
CA LEU A 35 7.16 13.92 -25.09
C LEU A 35 5.96 14.59 -25.78
N GLN A 36 4.88 13.84 -26.00
CA GLN A 36 3.66 14.37 -26.61
C GLN A 36 2.93 15.36 -25.69
N LYS A 37 2.88 15.08 -24.37
CA LYS A 37 2.20 15.94 -23.39
C LYS A 37 2.99 17.20 -23.06
N THR A 38 4.31 17.10 -23.00
CA THR A 38 5.22 18.21 -22.67
C THR A 38 5.54 19.09 -23.87
N LYS A 39 5.32 18.61 -25.10
CA LYS A 39 5.59 19.35 -26.35
C LYS A 39 7.05 19.83 -26.47
N ILE A 40 8.01 19.11 -25.86
CA ILE A 40 9.44 19.48 -25.82
C ILE A 40 10.03 19.71 -27.22
N ILE A 41 9.67 18.89 -28.20
CA ILE A 41 10.18 18.98 -29.59
C ILE A 41 9.41 20.02 -30.43
N GLY A 42 8.29 20.54 -29.89
CA GLY A 42 7.40 21.46 -30.57
C GLY A 42 6.04 20.85 -30.94
N GLU A 43 5.08 21.72 -31.25
CA GLU A 43 3.72 21.32 -31.57
C GLU A 43 3.62 20.59 -32.92
N GLY A 44 2.77 19.57 -32.99
CA GLY A 44 2.55 18.79 -34.22
C GLY A 44 3.70 17.85 -34.61
N LYS A 45 4.81 17.79 -33.87
CA LYS A 45 5.99 16.96 -34.17
C LYS A 45 5.87 15.50 -33.69
N ARG A 46 4.72 14.86 -33.90
CA ARG A 46 4.44 13.49 -33.43
C ARG A 46 5.44 12.45 -33.96
N GLN A 47 5.87 12.59 -35.21
CA GLN A 47 6.83 11.68 -35.85
C GLN A 47 8.19 11.70 -35.12
N PHE A 48 8.67 12.89 -34.74
CA PHE A 48 9.90 13.03 -33.98
C PHE A 48 9.75 12.48 -32.56
N ASN A 49 8.64 12.75 -31.88
CA ASN A 49 8.37 12.16 -30.56
C ASN A 49 8.39 10.62 -30.61
N THR A 50 7.84 10.03 -31.69
CA THR A 50 7.84 8.58 -31.90
C THR A 50 9.25 8.04 -32.10
N LEU A 51 10.05 8.67 -32.98
CA LEU A 51 11.42 8.25 -33.25
C LEU A 51 12.32 8.39 -32.01
N VAL A 52 12.21 9.50 -31.28
CA VAL A 52 12.99 9.72 -30.06
C VAL A 52 12.62 8.71 -28.98
N ALA A 53 11.33 8.50 -28.74
CA ALA A 53 10.88 7.49 -27.77
C ALA A 53 11.36 6.07 -28.15
N LEU A 54 11.32 5.73 -29.44
CA LEU A 54 11.80 4.46 -29.97
C LEU A 54 13.30 4.25 -29.76
N ILE A 55 14.11 5.27 -30.08
CA ILE A 55 15.57 5.19 -29.91
C ILE A 55 15.92 5.05 -28.44
N ILE A 56 15.31 5.87 -27.57
CA ILE A 56 15.60 5.82 -26.14
C ILE A 56 15.15 4.48 -25.54
N SER A 57 13.97 3.96 -25.89
CA SER A 57 13.52 2.67 -25.37
C SER A 57 14.43 1.53 -25.82
N LEU A 58 14.89 1.52 -27.08
CA LEU A 58 15.90 0.55 -27.54
C LEU A 58 17.24 0.70 -26.79
N MET A 59 17.70 1.94 -26.56
CA MET A 59 18.93 2.20 -25.79
C MET A 59 18.84 1.67 -24.36
N VAL A 60 17.65 1.66 -23.75
CA VAL A 60 17.47 1.14 -22.39
C VAL A 60 17.35 -0.38 -22.37
N VAL A 61 16.64 -0.97 -23.34
CA VAL A 61 16.32 -2.41 -23.36
C VAL A 61 17.46 -3.25 -23.92
N LEU A 62 18.19 -2.80 -24.93
CA LEU A 62 19.27 -3.59 -25.52
C LEU A 62 20.37 -3.96 -24.50
N PRO A 63 20.88 -3.05 -23.65
CA PRO A 63 21.87 -3.41 -22.64
C PRO A 63 21.31 -4.32 -21.54
N HIS A 64 19.99 -4.29 -21.28
CA HIS A 64 19.31 -5.20 -20.34
C HIS A 64 19.37 -6.64 -20.86
N VAL A 65 18.87 -6.84 -22.09
CA VAL A 65 18.78 -8.17 -22.72
C VAL A 65 20.17 -8.74 -23.04
N THR A 66 21.12 -7.89 -23.42
CA THR A 66 22.50 -8.32 -23.72
C THR A 66 23.38 -8.45 -22.47
N GLY A 67 22.87 -8.15 -21.28
CA GLY A 67 23.62 -8.22 -20.02
C GLY A 67 24.81 -7.27 -19.96
N ARG A 68 24.73 -6.12 -20.65
CA ARG A 68 25.82 -5.12 -20.74
C ARG A 68 25.74 -4.03 -19.69
N TYR A 69 24.70 -3.99 -18.86
CA TYR A 69 24.64 -3.06 -17.74
C TYR A 69 25.70 -3.40 -16.68
N PRO A 70 26.35 -2.39 -16.09
CA PRO A 70 27.11 -2.60 -14.87
C PRO A 70 26.24 -3.21 -13.76
N PRO A 71 26.81 -4.00 -12.84
CA PRO A 71 26.06 -4.60 -11.75
C PRO A 71 25.26 -3.56 -10.96
N GLY A 72 23.96 -3.78 -10.80
CA GLY A 72 23.05 -2.90 -10.06
C GLY A 72 22.59 -1.63 -10.79
N GLN A 73 22.99 -1.42 -12.05
CA GLN A 73 22.60 -0.23 -12.84
C GLN A 73 21.58 -0.53 -13.93
N ASP A 74 21.00 -1.72 -13.91
CA ASP A 74 19.98 -2.12 -14.87
C ASP A 74 18.66 -1.42 -14.59
N ILE A 75 18.33 -0.44 -15.45
CA ILE A 75 17.12 0.38 -15.34
C ILE A 75 15.85 -0.49 -15.39
N VAL A 76 15.82 -1.53 -16.23
CA VAL A 76 14.65 -2.40 -16.37
C VAL A 76 14.45 -3.20 -15.09
N SER A 77 15.53 -3.76 -14.54
CA SER A 77 15.47 -4.47 -13.25
C SER A 77 15.03 -3.55 -12.10
N ILE A 78 15.51 -2.31 -12.08
CA ILE A 78 15.13 -1.32 -11.07
C ILE A 78 13.64 -1.01 -11.19
N ILE A 79 13.13 -0.77 -12.41
CA ILE A 79 11.70 -0.52 -12.66
C ILE A 79 10.87 -1.72 -12.22
N ASN A 80 11.24 -2.95 -12.58
CA ASN A 80 10.51 -4.16 -12.18
C ASN A 80 10.49 -4.38 -10.67
N THR A 81 11.51 -3.89 -9.95
CA THR A 81 11.55 -3.94 -8.49
C THR A 81 10.73 -2.80 -7.85
N ALA A 82 10.76 -1.61 -8.46
CA ALA A 82 10.10 -0.42 -7.94
C ALA A 82 8.59 -0.40 -8.23
N LEU A 83 8.14 -0.87 -9.40
CA LEU A 83 6.74 -0.80 -9.84
C LEU A 83 5.78 -1.47 -8.84
N PRO A 84 6.02 -2.72 -8.39
CA PRO A 84 5.14 -3.34 -7.41
C PRO A 84 5.04 -2.54 -6.10
N GLN A 85 6.15 -1.94 -5.65
CA GLN A 85 6.20 -1.14 -4.43
C GLN A 85 5.42 0.16 -4.56
N VAL A 86 5.56 0.85 -5.69
CA VAL A 86 4.80 2.07 -5.99
C VAL A 86 3.31 1.75 -6.14
N SER A 87 2.95 0.67 -6.82
CA SER A 87 1.56 0.22 -6.94
C SER A 87 0.96 -0.10 -5.57
N LEU A 88 1.69 -0.80 -4.71
CA LEU A 88 1.28 -1.08 -3.34
C LEU A 88 1.06 0.21 -2.55
N LEU A 89 1.97 1.18 -2.66
CA LEU A 89 1.83 2.48 -2.00
C LEU A 89 0.58 3.23 -2.46
N VAL A 90 0.32 3.28 -3.77
CA VAL A 90 -0.89 3.91 -4.32
C VAL A 90 -2.14 3.22 -3.79
N VAL A 91 -2.19 1.88 -3.80
CA VAL A 91 -3.33 1.12 -3.26
C VAL A 91 -3.50 1.38 -1.75
N ALA A 92 -2.41 1.47 -0.99
CA ALA A 92 -2.44 1.79 0.43
C ALA A 92 -3.03 3.18 0.70
N ILE A 93 -2.59 4.19 -0.06
CA ILE A 93 -3.10 5.56 0.05
C ILE A 93 -4.59 5.60 -0.33
N LEU A 94 -4.99 4.92 -1.41
CA LEU A 94 -6.40 4.84 -1.80
C LEU A 94 -7.25 4.17 -0.73
N ALA A 95 -6.78 3.04 -0.16
CA ALA A 95 -7.47 2.36 0.93
C ALA A 95 -7.60 3.27 2.17
N ALA A 96 -6.53 3.98 2.54
CA ALA A 96 -6.56 4.92 3.65
C ALA A 96 -7.55 6.07 3.40
N LEU A 97 -7.54 6.68 2.21
CA LEU A 97 -8.46 7.75 1.83
C LEU A 97 -9.92 7.26 1.82
N LEU A 98 -10.18 6.04 1.34
CA LEU A 98 -11.52 5.44 1.36
C LEU A 98 -12.01 5.26 2.80
N LEU A 99 -11.15 4.84 3.71
CA LEU A 99 -11.56 4.60 5.10
C LEU A 99 -11.71 5.87 5.89
N VAL A 100 -10.84 6.86 5.67
CA VAL A 100 -11.09 8.21 6.17
C VAL A 100 -12.42 8.71 5.58
N GLY A 101 -12.67 8.55 4.29
CA GLY A 101 -13.95 8.93 3.68
C GLY A 101 -15.18 8.22 4.28
N VAL A 102 -15.08 6.92 4.56
CA VAL A 102 -16.18 6.08 5.06
C VAL A 102 -16.40 6.25 6.56
N PHE A 103 -15.33 6.34 7.34
CA PHE A 103 -15.37 6.33 8.81
C PHE A 103 -15.17 7.70 9.46
N ALA A 104 -14.51 8.66 8.81
CA ALA A 104 -14.31 10.01 9.37
C ALA A 104 -15.58 10.86 9.53
N PRO A 105 -16.67 10.70 8.75
CA PRO A 105 -17.90 11.43 9.01
C PRO A 105 -18.43 11.20 10.43
N GLY A 106 -18.22 10.01 11.00
CA GLY A 106 -18.61 9.67 12.38
C GLY A 106 -17.62 10.11 13.46
N VAL A 107 -16.39 10.50 13.10
CA VAL A 107 -15.35 10.94 14.06
C VAL A 107 -15.40 12.46 14.27
N MET A 108 -15.86 13.22 13.28
CA MET A 108 -16.05 14.68 13.38
C MET A 108 -17.44 15.12 13.85
N LEU A 109 -18.43 14.23 13.87
CA LEU A 109 -19.79 14.53 14.33
C LEU A 109 -20.08 13.92 15.71
N GLY A 110 -19.44 14.49 16.73
CA GLY A 110 -19.93 14.53 18.12
C GLY A 110 -20.50 13.24 18.72
N GLY A 111 -19.64 12.32 19.16
CA GLY A 111 -20.07 11.22 20.02
C GLY A 111 -18.94 10.30 20.47
N THR A 112 -18.60 10.41 21.76
CA THR A 112 -17.94 9.44 22.67
C THR A 112 -16.77 8.60 22.13
N GLY A 113 -15.66 8.59 22.88
CA GLY A 113 -14.34 8.04 22.48
C GLY A 113 -14.23 6.59 21.98
N LEU A 114 -15.30 5.84 21.73
CA LEU A 114 -15.26 4.54 21.05
C LEU A 114 -15.07 4.65 19.54
N GLY A 115 -15.78 5.56 18.86
CA GLY A 115 -15.68 5.70 17.41
C GLY A 115 -14.29 6.18 16.96
N ALA A 116 -13.71 7.11 17.72
CA ALA A 116 -12.35 7.58 17.51
C ALA A 116 -11.30 6.47 17.75
N ILE A 117 -11.49 5.63 18.76
CA ILE A 117 -10.60 4.49 19.04
C ILE A 117 -10.68 3.44 17.93
N MET A 118 -11.89 3.12 17.45
CA MET A 118 -12.07 2.18 16.33
C MET A 118 -11.47 2.71 15.02
N GLY A 119 -11.58 4.01 14.75
CA GLY A 119 -10.92 4.67 13.62
C GLY A 119 -9.39 4.64 13.73
N LEU A 120 -8.84 4.79 14.94
CA LEU A 120 -7.40 4.70 15.17
C LEU A 120 -6.87 3.26 15.01
N ILE A 121 -7.64 2.27 15.49
CA ILE A 121 -7.32 0.84 15.35
C ILE A 121 -7.37 0.41 13.87
N SER A 122 -8.37 0.84 13.11
CA SER A 122 -8.47 0.51 11.69
C SER A 122 -7.33 1.14 10.88
N LEU A 123 -6.97 2.39 11.16
CA LEU A 123 -5.82 3.05 10.56
C LEU A 123 -4.51 2.32 10.93
N GLY A 124 -4.34 1.94 12.19
CA GLY A 124 -3.19 1.17 12.67
C GLY A 124 -3.06 -0.21 12.02
N ALA A 125 -4.17 -0.94 11.88
CA ALA A 125 -4.21 -2.25 11.22
C ALA A 125 -3.76 -2.15 9.75
N ILE A 126 -4.04 -1.04 9.07
CA ILE A 126 -3.71 -0.86 7.65
C ILE A 126 -2.27 -0.44 7.46
N VAL A 127 -1.79 0.50 8.27
CA VAL A 127 -0.35 0.83 8.31
C VAL A 127 0.45 -0.45 8.60
N TYR A 128 -0.06 -1.32 9.47
CA TYR A 128 0.54 -2.62 9.73
C TYR A 128 0.48 -3.59 8.53
N ILE A 129 -0.69 -3.82 7.93
CA ILE A 129 -0.88 -4.72 6.77
C ILE A 129 -0.03 -4.28 5.59
N PHE A 130 -0.10 -3.00 5.20
CA PHE A 130 0.65 -2.48 4.06
C PHE A 130 2.15 -2.34 4.38
N GLY A 131 2.52 -1.97 5.61
CA GLY A 131 3.92 -1.98 6.04
C GLY A 131 4.55 -3.37 6.00
N ASN A 132 3.79 -4.41 6.34
CA ASN A 132 4.23 -5.79 6.24
C ASN A 132 4.33 -6.28 4.79
N ALA A 133 3.33 -5.97 3.98
CA ALA A 133 3.33 -6.30 2.56
C ALA A 133 4.48 -5.60 1.79
N ALA A 134 4.81 -4.36 2.14
CA ALA A 134 5.94 -3.60 1.59
C ALA A 134 7.31 -4.08 2.10
N GLY A 135 7.34 -4.98 3.07
CA GLY A 135 8.57 -5.48 3.66
C GLY A 135 9.30 -4.48 4.58
N PHE A 136 8.65 -3.39 5.00
CA PHE A 136 9.26 -2.39 5.91
C PHE A 136 9.67 -3.01 7.25
N TRP A 137 8.95 -4.03 7.70
CA TRP A 137 9.24 -4.78 8.92
C TRP A 137 10.31 -5.88 8.74
N LYS A 138 10.77 -6.15 7.50
CA LYS A 138 11.69 -7.27 7.19
C LYS A 138 13.18 -6.94 7.33
N GLY A 139 13.57 -5.67 7.41
CA GLY A 139 14.98 -5.24 7.32
C GLY A 139 15.59 -4.64 8.59
N SER A 140 14.80 -4.31 9.61
CA SER A 140 15.30 -3.67 10.83
C SER A 140 15.42 -4.72 11.94
N GLY A 141 16.65 -4.96 12.43
CA GLY A 141 16.94 -5.98 13.47
C GLY A 141 16.12 -5.82 14.76
N ALA A 142 15.61 -4.62 15.03
CA ALA A 142 14.70 -4.35 16.14
C ALA A 142 13.27 -4.89 15.93
N PHE A 143 12.81 -5.07 14.69
CA PHE A 143 11.45 -5.49 14.34
C PHE A 143 11.37 -6.88 13.70
N ASN A 144 12.49 -7.61 13.64
CA ASN A 144 12.54 -8.96 13.08
C ASN A 144 11.62 -9.95 13.81
N PHE A 145 11.29 -9.66 15.08
CA PHE A 145 10.30 -10.42 15.84
C PHE A 145 8.86 -10.30 15.28
N LEU A 146 8.53 -9.22 14.56
CA LEU A 146 7.21 -9.02 13.94
C LEU A 146 7.03 -9.73 12.60
N ASN A 147 8.13 -10.25 12.03
CA ASN A 147 8.15 -10.91 10.73
C ASN A 147 8.02 -12.44 10.85
N ASN A 148 8.03 -12.97 12.07
CA ASN A 148 7.76 -14.37 12.35
C ASN A 148 6.23 -14.61 12.41
N PRO A 149 5.67 -15.52 11.58
CA PRO A 149 4.24 -15.84 11.57
C PRO A 149 3.67 -16.21 12.94
N ASP A 150 4.46 -16.92 13.76
CA ASP A 150 4.04 -17.37 15.08
C ASP A 150 3.96 -16.21 16.07
N THR A 151 4.92 -15.28 16.01
CA THR A 151 4.92 -14.08 16.86
C THR A 151 3.83 -13.10 16.43
N GLN A 152 3.56 -13.00 15.13
CA GLN A 152 2.45 -12.22 14.59
C GLN A 152 1.10 -12.76 15.07
N ALA A 153 0.89 -14.09 15.05
CA ALA A 153 -0.32 -14.71 15.55
C ALA A 153 -0.53 -14.44 17.05
N VAL A 154 0.52 -14.60 17.87
CA VAL A 154 0.48 -14.31 19.32
C VAL A 154 0.18 -12.84 19.60
N LEU A 155 0.78 -11.91 18.86
CA LEU A 155 0.51 -10.47 19.01
C LEU A 155 -0.93 -10.11 18.65
N VAL A 156 -1.46 -10.67 17.56
CA VAL A 156 -2.87 -10.47 17.18
C VAL A 156 -3.80 -11.02 18.27
N ILE A 157 -3.50 -12.21 18.82
CA ILE A 157 -4.27 -12.79 19.93
C ILE A 157 -4.25 -11.89 21.15
N ILE A 158 -3.07 -11.39 21.56
CA ILE A 158 -2.93 -10.48 22.72
C ILE A 158 -3.68 -9.16 22.47
N LEU A 159 -3.59 -8.60 21.27
CA LEU A 159 -4.26 -7.35 20.91
C LEU A 159 -5.78 -7.52 20.91
N VAL A 160 -6.29 -8.60 20.33
CA VAL A 160 -7.73 -8.92 20.34
C VAL A 160 -8.21 -9.20 21.75
N PHE A 161 -7.46 -9.95 22.57
CA PHE A 161 -7.79 -10.17 23.98
C PHE A 161 -7.79 -8.87 24.79
N GLY A 162 -6.79 -8.01 24.59
CA GLY A 162 -6.71 -6.70 25.23
C GLY A 162 -7.88 -5.81 24.85
N LEU A 163 -8.30 -5.84 23.57
CA LEU A 163 -9.50 -5.15 23.11
C LEU A 163 -10.77 -5.71 23.74
N ILE A 164 -10.90 -7.03 23.85
CA ILE A 164 -12.04 -7.68 24.50
C ILE A 164 -12.11 -7.29 25.98
N ILE A 165 -11.00 -7.38 26.72
CA ILE A 165 -10.93 -6.99 28.14
C ILE A 165 -11.28 -5.50 28.29
N TRP A 166 -10.67 -4.64 27.48
CA TRP A 166 -10.96 -3.20 27.52
C TRP A 166 -12.43 -2.87 27.19
N PHE A 167 -13.02 -3.59 26.23
CA PHE A 167 -14.43 -3.44 25.86
C PHE A 167 -15.36 -3.90 27.00
N ILE A 168 -15.05 -5.05 27.62
CA ILE A 168 -15.82 -5.60 28.74
C ILE A 168 -15.71 -4.70 29.99
N THR A 169 -14.51 -4.27 30.35
CA THR A 169 -14.29 -3.43 31.55
C THR A 169 -14.92 -2.03 31.42
N LYS A 170 -15.24 -1.59 30.20
CA LYS A 170 -15.85 -0.28 29.97
C LYS A 170 -17.30 -0.17 30.46
N GLU A 171 -18.05 -1.28 30.54
CA GLU A 171 -19.46 -1.27 30.94
C GLU A 171 -19.65 -1.03 32.46
N ASP A 172 -18.68 -1.43 33.29
CA ASP A 172 -18.81 -1.31 34.75
C ASP A 172 -18.48 0.09 35.29
N GLY A 173 -17.53 0.82 34.67
CA GLY A 173 -17.06 2.12 35.16
C GLY A 173 -18.03 3.29 34.95
N GLN A 174 -18.95 3.20 33.98
CA GLN A 174 -19.90 4.28 33.68
C GLN A 174 -21.10 4.29 34.64
N ASN A 175 -21.50 3.13 35.15
CA ASN A 175 -22.63 2.99 36.08
C ASN A 175 -22.30 3.47 37.51
N GLU A 176 -21.06 3.30 37.98
CA GLU A 176 -20.65 3.79 39.30
C GLU A 176 -20.57 5.33 39.39
N MET A 177 -20.11 6.01 38.33
CA MET A 177 -20.01 7.48 38.30
C MET A 177 -21.39 8.14 38.27
N VAL A 178 -22.33 7.56 37.52
CA VAL A 178 -23.72 8.03 37.46
C VAL A 178 -24.40 7.80 38.80
N GLY A 179 -24.20 6.63 39.44
CA GLY A 179 -24.75 6.33 40.77
C GLY A 179 -24.31 7.32 41.86
N LYS A 180 -23.02 7.67 41.91
CA LYS A 180 -22.47 8.66 42.85
C LYS A 180 -22.98 10.08 42.59
N ALA A 181 -23.08 10.47 41.32
CA ALA A 181 -23.63 11.78 40.95
C ALA A 181 -25.10 11.93 41.38
N TRP A 182 -25.92 10.88 41.22
CA TRP A 182 -27.31 10.88 41.66
C TRP A 182 -27.49 10.86 43.18
N SER A 183 -26.59 10.20 43.94
CA SER A 183 -26.64 10.23 45.40
C SER A 183 -26.27 11.60 45.97
N ASP A 184 -25.25 12.24 45.40
CA ASP A 184 -24.78 13.56 45.85
C ASP A 184 -25.83 14.64 45.57
N LEU A 185 -26.51 14.55 44.42
CA LEU A 185 -27.57 15.49 44.02
C LEU A 185 -28.84 15.33 44.87
N LYS A 186 -29.20 14.11 45.26
CA LYS A 186 -30.31 13.87 46.21
C LYS A 186 -29.98 14.37 47.62
N SER A 187 -28.74 14.23 48.06
CA SER A 187 -28.32 14.68 49.40
C SER A 187 -28.32 16.21 49.55
N THR A 188 -28.13 16.93 48.44
CA THR A 188 -28.07 18.40 48.39
C THR A 188 -29.44 19.06 48.19
N PHE A 189 -30.38 18.39 47.50
CA PHE A 189 -31.74 18.88 47.29
C PHE A 189 -32.80 18.29 48.25
N GLY A 190 -32.46 17.26 49.02
CA GLY A 190 -33.39 16.55 49.93
C GLY A 190 -33.46 17.08 51.38
N ARG A 191 -32.85 18.22 51.68
CA ARG A 191 -32.97 18.91 52.99
C ARG A 191 -33.63 20.27 52.80
N GLY A 192 -34.94 20.26 52.67
CA GLY A 192 -35.85 21.39 52.82
C GLY A 192 -37.01 20.96 53.70
#